data_AF-A0A1E1WNY1-F1
#
_entry.id   AF-A0A1E1WNY1-F1
#
_cell.length_a   1.000
_cell.length_b   1.000
_cell.length_c   1.000
_cell.angle_alpha   90.00
_cell.angle_beta   90.00
_cell.angle_gamma   90.00
#
_symmetry.space_group_name_H-M   'P 1'
#
loop_
_entity.id
_entity.type
_entity.pdbx_description
1 polymer ?
#
loop_
_entity_poly.entity_id
_entity_poly.type
_entity_poly.pdbx_seq_one_letter_code
_entity_poly.pdbx_strand_id
1 'polypeptide(L)'
;LFKEFSSIMLMAEGRLLFQGTQDDCRDLFESINLHCPNNYNPAEFYIRAVSSWDTNENHAQTLTEIYEQSPKCHGTRTRNKGKRAEEHRICQRNWLIQVYLLLWRSSLTLPREVLNNLFQLFVCLGMSSIVIGTCYVGISGTTQ
;
A
#
# COMPACT_ATOMS: atom_id res chain seq x y z
N LEU A 1 16.25 14.37 6.50
CA LEU A 1 15.30 13.37 5.97
C LEU A 1 15.95 12.43 4.97
N PHE A 2 16.46 12.90 3.83
CA PHE A 2 17.07 11.99 2.84
C PHE A 2 18.23 11.17 3.41
N LYS A 3 19.10 11.78 4.23
CA LYS A 3 20.24 11.13 4.88
C LYS A 3 19.91 9.95 5.83
N GLU A 4 18.64 9.78 6.20
CA GLU A 4 18.21 8.70 7.12
C GLU A 4 18.03 7.35 6.40
N PHE A 5 17.97 7.33 5.07
CA PHE A 5 17.78 6.10 4.31
C PHE A 5 19.09 5.32 4.19
N SER A 6 19.11 4.10 4.73
CA SER A 6 20.25 3.18 4.63
C SER A 6 20.45 2.62 3.21
N SER A 7 19.37 2.51 2.44
CA SER A 7 19.42 2.11 1.04
C SER A 7 18.35 2.84 0.23
N ILE A 8 18.69 3.20 -1.00
CA ILE A 8 17.82 3.84 -1.96
C ILE A 8 17.59 2.86 -3.12
N MET A 9 16.34 2.81 -3.59
CA MET A 9 15.93 2.09 -4.78
C MET A 9 15.19 3.06 -5.70
N LEU A 10 15.70 3.25 -6.91
CA LEU A 10 15.09 4.11 -7.93
C LEU A 10 14.45 3.24 -9.01
N MET A 11 13.20 3.54 -9.34
CA MET A 11 12.42 2.83 -10.35
C MET A 11 11.68 3.83 -11.24
N ALA A 12 11.59 3.51 -12.53
CA ALA A 12 10.75 4.22 -13.50
C ALA A 12 10.12 3.24 -14.47
N GLU A 13 8.85 3.46 -14.82
CA GLU A 13 8.12 2.63 -15.80
C GLU A 13 8.20 1.12 -15.51
N GLY A 14 8.21 0.74 -14.22
CA GLY A 14 8.34 -0.64 -13.77
C GLY A 14 9.74 -1.25 -13.91
N ARG A 15 10.74 -0.48 -14.32
CA ARG A 15 12.16 -0.89 -14.40
C ARG A 15 12.94 -0.40 -13.19
N LEU A 16 13.86 -1.23 -12.71
CA LEU A 16 14.82 -0.88 -11.67
C LEU A 16 15.98 -0.12 -12.30
N LEU A 17 16.18 1.13 -11.88
CA LEU A 17 17.26 1.98 -12.40
C LEU A 17 18.51 1.88 -11.53
N PHE A 18 18.31 1.80 -10.21
CA PHE A 18 19.41 1.75 -9.25
C PHE A 18 18.94 1.17 -7.92
N GLN A 19 19.82 0.44 -7.24
CA GLN A 19 19.66 0.03 -5.85
C GLN A 19 21.03 0.05 -5.15
N GLY A 20 21.14 0.80 -4.05
CA GLY A 20 22.41 0.96 -3.33
C GLY A 20 22.32 1.93 -2.14
N THR A 21 23.45 2.49 -1.73
CA THR A 21 23.54 3.56 -0.73
C THR A 21 23.37 4.94 -1.37
N GLN A 22 23.40 6.00 -0.56
CA GLN A 22 23.27 7.37 -1.06
C GLN A 22 24.50 7.84 -1.83
N ASP A 23 25.70 7.49 -1.35
CA ASP A 23 26.95 7.79 -2.03
C ASP A 23 27.00 7.08 -3.38
N ASP A 24 26.64 5.79 -3.40
CA ASP A 24 26.56 5.01 -4.65
C ASP A 24 25.57 5.63 -5.66
N CYS A 25 24.45 6.18 -5.18
CA CYS A 25 23.49 6.87 -6.02
C CYS A 25 24.09 8.16 -6.57
N ARG A 26 24.75 8.95 -5.73
CA ARG A 26 25.41 10.20 -6.16
C ARG A 26 26.46 9.90 -7.24
N ASP A 27 27.33 8.92 -7.00
CA ASP A 27 28.42 8.56 -7.92
C ASP A 27 27.88 8.11 -9.28
N LEU A 28 26.73 7.40 -9.30
CA LEU A 28 26.07 7.01 -10.55
C LEU A 28 25.52 8.22 -11.32
N PHE A 29 24.87 9.16 -10.65
CA PHE A 29 24.34 10.37 -11.30
C PHE A 29 25.47 11.31 -11.76
N GLU A 30 26.57 11.39 -11.00
CA GLU A 30 27.76 12.13 -11.42
C GLU A 30 28.43 11.51 -12.67
N SER A 31 28.37 10.19 -12.85
CA SER A 31 28.90 9.52 -14.04
C SER A 31 28.20 9.91 -15.36
N ILE A 32 26.94 10.33 -15.28
CA ILE A 32 26.17 10.88 -16.40
C ILE A 32 26.15 12.42 -16.40
N ASN A 33 27.09 13.04 -15.68
CA ASN A 33 27.27 14.48 -15.55
C ASN A 33 26.10 15.23 -14.88
N LEU A 34 25.24 14.53 -14.11
CA LEU A 34 24.14 15.13 -13.37
C LEU A 34 24.54 15.42 -11.92
N HIS A 35 24.70 16.71 -11.62
CA HIS A 35 25.14 17.17 -10.30
C HIS A 35 23.99 17.81 -9.54
N CYS A 36 23.78 17.39 -8.29
CA CYS A 36 22.78 17.99 -7.42
C CYS A 36 23.26 19.36 -6.89
N PRO A 37 22.45 20.44 -6.98
CA PRO A 37 22.78 21.72 -6.36
C PRO A 37 22.86 21.61 -4.83
N ASN A 38 23.73 22.42 -4.21
CA ASN A 38 24.01 22.35 -2.76
C ASN A 38 22.80 22.71 -1.86
N ASN A 39 21.82 23.46 -2.38
CA ASN A 39 20.60 23.83 -1.64
C ASN A 39 19.34 23.18 -2.23
N TYR A 40 19.48 21.99 -2.82
CA TYR A 40 18.37 21.27 -3.41
C TYR A 40 18.23 19.88 -2.78
N ASN A 41 17.01 19.38 -2.66
CA ASN A 41 16.74 18.08 -2.06
C ASN A 41 17.20 16.97 -3.01
N PRO A 42 18.18 16.11 -2.63
CA PRO A 42 18.70 15.08 -3.53
C PRO A 42 17.62 14.10 -3.99
N ALA A 43 16.64 13.77 -3.14
CA ALA A 43 15.52 12.91 -3.55
C ALA A 43 14.72 13.50 -4.69
N GLU A 44 14.43 14.81 -4.62
CA GLU A 44 13.67 15.50 -5.66
C GLU A 44 14.48 15.62 -6.94
N PHE A 45 15.80 15.80 -6.83
CA PHE A 45 16.72 15.82 -7.97
C PHE A 45 16.70 14.49 -8.73
N TYR A 46 16.89 13.38 -8.01
CA TYR A 46 16.91 12.05 -8.62
C TYR A 46 15.56 11.70 -9.26
N ILE A 47 14.44 12.03 -8.61
CA ILE A 47 13.10 11.81 -9.18
C ILE A 47 12.93 12.62 -10.45
N ARG A 48 13.27 13.92 -10.43
CA ARG A 48 13.12 14.80 -11.59
C ARG A 48 13.99 14.34 -12.76
N ALA A 49 15.24 13.98 -12.51
CA ALA A 49 16.15 13.49 -13.52
C ALA A 49 15.63 12.21 -14.18
N VAL A 50 14.97 11.33 -13.41
CA VAL A 50 14.40 10.08 -13.89
C VAL A 50 13.03 10.25 -14.56
N SER A 51 12.23 11.22 -14.13
CA SER A 51 10.87 11.46 -14.62
C SER A 51 10.80 12.42 -15.82
N SER A 52 11.93 13.00 -16.23
CA SER A 52 12.00 13.92 -17.37
C SER A 52 11.82 13.14 -18.67
N TRP A 53 10.56 12.97 -19.08
CA TRP A 53 10.14 12.35 -20.34
C TRP A 53 10.29 13.27 -21.56
N ASP A 54 10.60 14.56 -21.34
CA ASP A 54 10.47 15.64 -22.33
C ASP A 54 11.83 16.06 -22.95
N THR A 55 12.95 15.61 -22.39
CA THR A 55 14.28 15.84 -22.98
C THR A 55 14.60 14.67 -23.90
N ASN A 56 15.13 14.92 -25.11
CA ASN A 56 15.59 13.89 -26.08
C ASN A 56 16.62 12.87 -25.51
N GLU A 57 17.02 13.01 -24.25
CA GLU A 57 17.96 12.15 -23.54
C GLU A 57 17.21 11.26 -22.55
N ASN A 58 17.10 9.97 -22.88
CA ASN A 58 16.51 8.95 -22.01
C ASN A 58 17.47 8.61 -20.85
N HIS A 59 17.70 9.54 -19.92
CA HIS A 59 18.60 9.32 -18.77
C HIS A 59 18.23 8.06 -17.98
N ALA A 60 16.95 7.70 -17.90
CA ALA A 60 16.48 6.46 -17.29
C ALA A 60 17.05 5.20 -17.99
N GLN A 61 17.13 5.18 -19.33
CA GLN A 61 17.70 4.05 -20.07
C GLN A 61 19.21 3.97 -19.83
N THR A 62 19.93 5.09 -19.95
CA THR A 62 21.37 5.16 -19.69
C THR A 62 21.73 4.73 -18.26
N LEU A 63 20.96 5.18 -17.27
CA LEU A 63 21.14 4.77 -15.86
C LEU A 63 20.93 3.27 -15.69
N THR A 64 19.92 2.70 -16.34
CA THR A 64 19.67 1.25 -16.31
C THR A 64 20.85 0.48 -16.88
N GLU A 65 21.37 0.89 -18.04
CA GLU A 65 22.50 0.23 -18.71
C GLU A 65 23.78 0.28 -17.86
N ILE A 66 24.13 1.46 -17.34
CA ILE A 66 25.31 1.63 -16.47
C ILE A 66 25.15 0.80 -15.20
N TYR A 67 23.94 0.77 -14.62
CA TYR A 67 23.66 -0.02 -13.43
C TYR A 67 23.75 -1.52 -13.70
N GLU A 68 23.21 -2.02 -14.82
CA GLU A 68 23.29 -3.44 -15.22
C GLU A 68 24.73 -3.91 -15.43
N GLN A 69 25.59 -3.05 -15.99
CA GLN A 69 27.01 -3.34 -16.17
C GLN A 69 27.80 -3.35 -14.85
N SER A 70 27.29 -2.66 -13.82
CA SER A 70 27.98 -2.56 -12.54
C SER A 70 27.98 -3.90 -11.77
N PRO A 71 29.12 -4.36 -11.22
CA PRO A 71 29.20 -5.61 -10.44
C PRO A 71 28.31 -5.61 -9.19
N LYS A 72 27.90 -4.43 -8.70
CA LYS A 72 26.96 -4.27 -7.57
C LYS A 72 25.55 -4.79 -7.88
N CYS A 73 25.13 -4.70 -9.15
CA CYS A 73 23.85 -5.19 -9.64
C CYS A 73 23.76 -6.73 -9.50
N HIS A 74 24.85 -7.41 -9.86
CA HIS A 74 24.96 -8.86 -9.73
C HIS A 74 25.04 -9.30 -8.26
N GLY A 75 25.76 -8.54 -7.42
CA GLY A 75 25.85 -8.78 -5.97
C GLY A 75 24.51 -8.67 -5.25
N THR A 76 23.65 -7.74 -5.65
CA THR A 76 22.32 -7.54 -5.04
C THR A 76 21.33 -8.63 -5.47
N ARG A 77 21.38 -9.03 -6.76
CA ARG A 77 20.57 -10.12 -7.31
C ARG A 77 20.93 -11.48 -6.72
N THR A 78 22.20 -11.72 -6.38
CA THR A 78 22.67 -12.95 -5.73
C THR A 78 22.48 -12.94 -4.22
N ARG A 79 22.69 -11.80 -3.53
CA ARG A 79 22.47 -11.66 -2.07
C ARG A 79 21.01 -11.88 -1.66
N ASN A 80 20.05 -11.51 -2.51
CA ASN A 80 18.63 -11.72 -2.23
C ASN A 80 18.17 -13.18 -2.37
N LYS A 81 18.93 -14.06 -3.04
CA LYS A 81 18.58 -15.49 -3.08
C LYS A 81 18.80 -16.20 -1.74
N GLY A 82 19.69 -15.67 -0.88
CA GLY A 82 20.07 -16.30 0.39
C GLY A 82 19.52 -15.62 1.66
N LYS A 83 19.03 -14.38 1.57
CA LYS A 83 18.35 -13.73 2.69
C LYS A 83 16.87 -14.07 2.61
N ARG A 84 16.50 -15.14 3.32
CA ARG A 84 15.12 -15.47 3.70
C ARG A 84 14.42 -14.16 4.04
N ALA A 85 13.46 -13.74 3.19
CA ALA A 85 12.55 -12.66 3.52
C ALA A 85 12.13 -12.89 4.97
N GLU A 86 12.25 -11.87 5.83
CA GLU A 86 11.66 -11.97 7.16
C GLU A 86 10.23 -12.44 6.93
N GLU A 87 10.00 -13.68 7.35
CA GLU A 87 8.74 -14.35 7.22
C GLU A 87 7.84 -13.57 8.15
N HIS A 88 7.16 -12.58 7.58
CA HIS A 88 6.22 -11.73 8.29
C HIS A 88 5.25 -12.72 8.92
N ARG A 89 5.42 -12.98 10.22
CA ARG A 89 4.63 -13.98 10.90
C ARG A 89 3.22 -13.45 10.82
N ILE A 90 2.43 -13.99 9.91
CA ILE A 90 1.01 -13.76 9.90
C ILE A 90 0.56 -14.43 11.18
N CYS A 91 0.49 -13.65 12.27
CA CYS A 91 -0.06 -14.09 13.53
C CYS A 91 -1.54 -14.32 13.27
N GLN A 92 -1.87 -15.53 12.83
CA GLN A 92 -3.24 -15.96 12.64
C GLN A 92 -3.86 -16.11 14.02
N ARG A 93 -4.57 -15.06 14.44
CA ARG A 93 -5.38 -15.07 15.65
C ARG A 93 -6.66 -15.85 15.38
N ASN A 94 -7.21 -16.53 16.38
CA ASN A 94 -8.47 -17.29 16.22
C ASN A 94 -9.55 -16.42 15.56
N TRP A 95 -10.26 -17.02 14.59
CA TRP A 95 -11.27 -16.34 13.78
C TRP A 95 -12.29 -15.57 14.63
N LEU A 96 -12.76 -16.16 15.74
CA LEU A 96 -13.71 -15.53 16.65
C LEU A 96 -13.16 -14.25 17.29
N ILE A 97 -11.88 -14.26 17.67
CA ILE A 97 -11.23 -13.10 18.28
C ILE A 97 -11.04 -12.01 17.21
N GLN A 98 -10.73 -12.39 15.97
CA GLN A 98 -10.66 -11.45 14.85
C GLN A 98 -12.02 -10.81 14.57
N VAL A 99 -13.09 -11.60 14.49
CA VAL A 99 -14.46 -11.10 14.28
C VAL A 99 -14.91 -10.21 15.44
N TYR A 100 -14.70 -10.64 16.69
CA TYR A 100 -15.01 -9.83 17.87
C TYR A 100 -14.31 -8.47 17.84
N LEU A 101 -13.01 -8.44 17.52
CA LEU A 101 -12.26 -7.19 17.47
C LEU A 101 -12.63 -6.31 16.27
N LEU A 102 -13.01 -6.91 15.14
CA LEU A 102 -13.55 -6.18 14.00
C LEU A 102 -14.93 -5.58 14.32
N LEU A 103 -15.81 -6.31 15.00
CA LEU A 103 -17.12 -5.83 15.44
C LEU A 103 -16.99 -4.73 16.50
N TRP A 104 -16.10 -4.91 17.47
CA TRP A 104 -15.76 -3.87 18.45
C TRP A 104 -15.26 -2.59 17.77
N ARG A 105 -14.30 -2.72 16.85
CA ARG A 105 -13.77 -1.58 16.07
C ARG A 105 -14.83 -0.91 15.21
N SER A 106 -15.68 -1.72 14.57
CA SER A 106 -16.81 -1.23 13.78
C SER A 106 -17.76 -0.44 14.66
N SER A 107 -18.12 -0.97 15.84
CA SER A 107 -18.99 -0.29 16.82
C SER A 107 -18.42 1.06 17.30
N LEU A 108 -17.11 1.14 17.53
CA LEU A 108 -16.43 2.40 17.89
C LEU A 108 -16.45 3.45 16.76
N THR A 109 -16.52 3.02 15.50
CA THR A 109 -16.53 3.90 14.32
C THR A 109 -17.96 4.33 13.95
N LEU A 110 -18.96 3.58 14.39
CA LEU A 110 -20.35 3.75 14.03
C LEU A 110 -21.22 4.65 14.96
N PRO A 111 -20.77 5.31 16.06
CA PRO A 111 -21.69 6.00 16.96
C PRO A 111 -22.40 7.18 16.29
N ARG A 112 -21.85 7.71 15.17
CA ARG A 112 -22.43 8.85 14.46
C ARG A 112 -23.54 8.48 13.46
N GLU A 113 -23.58 7.22 13.01
CA GLU A 113 -24.57 6.73 12.03
C GLU A 113 -25.52 5.67 12.62
N VAL A 114 -25.20 5.10 13.79
CA VAL A 114 -26.01 4.06 14.44
C VAL A 114 -27.36 4.59 14.88
N LEU A 115 -27.50 5.81 15.37
CA LEU A 115 -28.84 6.26 15.82
C LEU A 115 -29.84 6.27 14.66
N ASN A 116 -29.42 6.77 13.49
CA ASN A 116 -30.25 6.81 12.29
C ASN A 116 -30.46 5.41 11.70
N ASN A 117 -29.40 4.60 11.60
CA ASN A 117 -29.50 3.24 11.07
C ASN A 117 -30.31 2.32 11.99
N LEU A 118 -30.17 2.47 13.30
CA LEU A 118 -30.93 1.74 14.33
C LEU A 118 -32.40 2.16 14.30
N PHE A 119 -32.69 3.45 14.20
CA PHE A 119 -34.04 3.95 14.02
C PHE A 119 -34.69 3.38 12.76
N GLN A 120 -33.98 3.39 11.63
CA GLN A 120 -34.46 2.82 10.37
C GLN A 120 -34.69 1.30 10.48
N LEU A 121 -33.83 0.58 11.19
CA LEU A 121 -33.98 -0.86 11.44
C LEU A 121 -35.20 -1.14 12.32
N PHE A 122 -35.42 -0.35 13.38
CA PHE A 122 -36.61 -0.45 14.23
C PHE A 122 -37.91 -0.18 13.45
N VAL A 123 -37.92 0.84 12.59
CA VAL A 123 -39.10 1.16 11.76
C VAL A 123 -39.37 0.03 10.77
N CYS A 124 -38.36 -0.47 10.05
CA CYS A 124 -38.53 -1.58 9.12
C CYS A 124 -39.01 -2.87 9.82
N LEU A 125 -38.43 -3.19 10.99
CA LEU A 125 -38.80 -4.39 11.75
C LEU A 125 -40.20 -4.27 12.32
N GLY A 126 -40.55 -3.11 12.89
CA GLY A 126 -41.90 -2.83 13.39
C GLY A 126 -42.96 -2.91 12.30
N MET A 127 -42.73 -2.26 11.16
CA MET A 127 -43.67 -2.30 10.02
C MET A 127 -43.84 -3.72 9.47
N SER A 128 -42.73 -4.47 9.31
CA SER A 128 -42.81 -5.85 8.84
C SER A 128 -43.57 -6.76 9.83
N SER A 129 -43.36 -6.57 11.13
CA SER A 129 -44.07 -7.30 12.19
C SER A 129 -45.56 -6.99 12.20
N ILE A 130 -45.96 -5.72 12.02
CA ILE A 130 -47.37 -5.32 11.95
C ILE A 130 -48.02 -5.97 10.73
N VAL A 131 -47.39 -5.90 9.54
CA VAL A 131 -47.94 -6.48 8.32
C VAL A 131 -48.13 -7.99 8.47
N ILE A 132 -47.11 -8.71 8.95
CA ILE A 132 -47.20 -10.16 9.18
C ILE A 132 -48.27 -10.47 10.25
N GLY A 133 -48.31 -9.72 11.34
CA GLY A 133 -49.31 -9.88 12.39
C GLY A 133 -50.73 -9.71 11.86
N THR A 134 -51.01 -8.65 11.10
CA THR A 134 -52.33 -8.42 10.52
C THR A 134 -52.73 -9.47 9.49
N CYS A 135 -51.79 -9.98 8.70
CA CYS A 135 -52.07 -11.01 7.69
C CYS A 135 -52.33 -12.39 8.32
N TYR A 136 -51.80 -12.67 9.51
CA TYR A 136 -51.93 -13.96 10.18
C TYR A 136 -52.89 -13.96 11.40
N VAL A 137 -53.42 -12.80 11.79
CA VAL A 137 -54.53 -12.71 12.75
C VAL A 137 -55.78 -13.32 12.09
N GLY A 138 -56.09 -14.56 12.46
CA GLY A 138 -57.26 -15.28 11.96
C GLY A 138 -56.97 -16.60 11.25
N ILE A 139 -55.71 -17.00 11.08
CA ILE A 139 -55.37 -18.38 10.73
C ILE A 139 -55.56 -19.25 11.99
N SER A 140 -56.82 -19.60 12.27
CA SER A 140 -57.15 -20.78 13.06
C SER A 140 -57.13 -21.97 12.12
N GLY A 141 -56.03 -22.72 12.13
CA GLY A 141 -55.94 -23.99 11.44
C GLY A 141 -56.93 -24.98 12.05
N THR A 142 -58.14 -25.06 11.51
CA THR A 142 -58.88 -26.32 11.50
C THR A 142 -58.32 -27.14 10.34
N THR A 143 -57.10 -27.65 10.50
CA THR A 143 -56.66 -28.82 9.73
C THR A 143 -57.43 -30.00 10.30
N GLN A 144 -58.53 -30.33 9.63
CA GLN A 144 -59.21 -31.60 9.79
C GLN A 144 -58.42 -32.71 9.09
#